data_AF-A0AA43KTL4-F1
#
_entry.id   AF-A0AA43KTL4-F1
#
_cell.length_a   1.000
_cell.length_b   1.000
_cell.length_c   1.000
_cell.angle_alpha   90.00
_cell.angle_beta   90.00
_cell.angle_gamma   90.00
#
_symmetry.space_group_name_H-M   'P 1'
#
loop_
_entity.id
_entity.type
_entity.pdbx_description
1 polymer ?
#
loop_
_entity_poly.entity_id
_entity_poly.type
_entity_poly.pdbx_seq_one_letter_code
_entity_poly.pdbx_strand_id
1 'polypeptide(L)' 'MTKLYFEIVDYSEKAIALFGDTKAIKDLLKAMGGKFNPRLTHNNEKQAGWIFSKAKREELENVLNLNN' A
#
# COMPACT_ATOMS: atom_id res chain seq x y z
N MET A 1 14.80 8.65 -13.91
CA MET A 1 14.59 7.44 -13.08
C MET A 1 13.73 7.82 -11.89
N THR A 2 12.42 7.66 -12.00
CA THR A 2 11.48 7.91 -10.89
C THR A 2 11.31 6.60 -10.12
N LYS A 3 12.03 6.46 -9.01
CA LYS A 3 11.73 5.42 -8.02
C LYS A 3 10.36 5.72 -7.42
N LEU A 4 9.42 4.81 -7.60
CA LEU A 4 8.17 4.85 -6.88
C LEU A 4 8.49 4.47 -5.42
N TYR A 5 8.35 5.43 -4.51
CA TYR A 5 8.52 5.18 -3.08
C TYR A 5 7.22 4.64 -2.53
N PHE A 6 7.29 3.43 -2.00
CA PHE A 6 6.19 2.73 -1.38
C PHE A 6 6.57 2.36 0.04
N GLU A 7 5.65 2.56 0.97
CA GLU A 7 5.85 2.29 2.38
C GLU A 7 4.72 1.41 2.90
N ILE A 8 5.05 0.17 3.29
CA ILE A 8 4.11 -0.72 3.95
C ILE A 8 4.26 -0.55 5.45
N VAL A 9 3.18 -0.20 6.12
CA VAL A 9 3.13 -0.08 7.57
C VAL A 9 2.06 -1.01 8.14
N ASP A 10 2.34 -1.60 9.30
CA ASP A 10 1.37 -2.41 10.01
C ASP A 10 0.31 -1.47 10.63
N TYR A 11 -0.88 -1.43 10.03
CA TYR A 11 -1.98 -0.57 10.48
C TYR A 11 -2.77 -1.21 11.62
N SER A 12 -2.85 -2.54 11.64
CA SER A 12 -3.53 -3.34 12.65
C SER A 12 -2.89 -4.74 12.71
N GLU A 13 -3.26 -5.56 13.69
CA GLU A 13 -2.73 -6.94 13.82
C GLU A 13 -2.92 -7.79 12.54
N LYS A 14 -4.01 -7.54 11.82
CA LYS A 14 -4.40 -8.29 10.62
C LYS A 14 -4.41 -7.45 9.34
N ALA A 15 -4.04 -6.18 9.41
CA ALA A 15 -4.10 -5.29 8.26
C ALA A 15 -2.85 -4.42 8.15
N ILE A 16 -2.39 -4.24 6.93
CA ILE A 16 -1.28 -3.39 6.56
C ILE A 16 -1.79 -2.24 5.71
N ALA A 17 -1.19 -1.07 5.86
CA ALA A 17 -1.44 0.08 5.01
C ALA A 17 -0.22 0.31 4.10
N LEU A 18 -0.46 0.46 2.80
CA LEU A 18 0.51 0.83 1.80
C LEU A 18 0.35 2.32 1.49
N PHE A 19 1.39 3.09 1.76
CA PHE A 19 1.51 4.50 1.41
C PHE A 19 2.49 4.69 0.25
N GLY A 20 2.41 5.86 -0.40
CA GLY A 20 3.32 6.22 -1.48
C GLY A 20 2.64 6.37 -2.84
N ASP A 21 3.45 6.39 -3.91
CA ASP A 21 2.96 6.72 -5.26
C ASP A 21 2.36 5.51 -5.98
N THR A 22 1.17 5.13 -5.51
CA THR A 22 0.40 3.99 -6.02
C THR A 22 -0.38 4.31 -7.29
N LYS A 23 -0.22 5.49 -7.91
CA LYS A 23 -0.98 5.88 -9.12
C LYS A 23 -0.80 4.90 -10.28
N ALA A 24 0.42 4.42 -10.50
CA ALA A 24 0.73 3.51 -11.61
C ALA A 24 0.17 2.10 -11.37
N ILE A 25 0.13 1.65 -10.11
CA ILE A 25 -0.30 0.30 -9.73
C ILE A 25 -1.69 0.27 -9.09
N LYS A 26 -2.45 1.38 -9.12
CA LYS A 26 -3.77 1.50 -8.45
C LYS A 26 -4.74 0.40 -8.88
N ASP A 27 -4.72 0.04 -10.16
CA ASP A 27 -5.61 -0.95 -10.74
C ASP A 27 -5.20 -2.36 -10.30
N LEU A 28 -3.90 -2.62 -10.19
CA LEU A 28 -3.35 -3.87 -9.65
C LEU A 28 -3.67 -4.01 -8.16
N LEU A 29 -3.48 -2.96 -7.37
CA LEU A 29 -3.81 -2.93 -5.94
C LEU A 29 -5.29 -3.20 -5.70
N LYS A 30 -6.17 -2.60 -6.51
CA LYS A 30 -7.61 -2.85 -6.46
C LYS A 30 -7.96 -4.28 -6.87
N ALA A 31 -7.32 -4.82 -7.90
CA ALA A 31 -7.50 -6.21 -8.34
C ALA A 31 -7.03 -7.21 -7.28
N MET A 32 -5.95 -6.90 -6.57
CA MET A 32 -5.48 -7.64 -5.39
C MET A 32 -6.42 -7.48 -4.18
N GLY A 33 -7.56 -6.80 -4.29
CA GLY A 33 -8.52 -6.64 -3.19
C GLY A 33 -8.10 -5.61 -2.15
N GLY A 34 -7.19 -4.72 -2.51
CA GLY A 34 -6.83 -3.56 -1.70
C GLY A 34 -7.96 -2.57 -1.58
N LYS A 35 -8.10 -1.99 -0.39
CA LYS A 35 -9.09 -0.95 -0.13
C LYS A 35 -8.39 0.40 -0.04
N PHE A 36 -8.58 1.24 -1.05
CA PHE A 36 -8.06 2.61 -1.02
C PHE A 36 -8.79 3.43 0.06
N ASN A 37 -8.00 4.10 0.91
CA ASN A 37 -8.49 5.03 1.90
C ASN A 37 -7.69 6.34 1.82
N PRO A 38 -8.30 7.44 1.32
CA PRO A 38 -7.63 8.74 1.22
C PRO A 38 -7.43 9.45 2.56
N ARG A 39 -8.01 8.93 3.66
CA ARG A 39 -7.95 9.50 5.01
C ARG A 39 -7.44 8.47 6.01
N LEU A 40 -6.26 7.89 5.74
CA LEU A 40 -5.56 7.07 6.73
C LEU A 40 -4.73 7.96 7.65
N THR A 41 -4.90 7.80 8.96
CA THR A 41 -4.06 8.48 9.94
C THR A 41 -2.74 7.70 10.08
N HIS A 42 -1.62 8.33 9.76
CA HIS A 42 -0.29 7.81 9.97
C HIS A 42 0.60 8.94 10.50
N ASN A 43 1.29 8.72 11.63
CA ASN A 43 2.14 9.73 12.30
C ASN A 43 1.45 11.10 12.53
N ASN A 44 0.20 11.11 13.02
CA ASN A 44 -0.64 12.29 13.22
C ASN A 44 -1.05 13.06 11.95
N GLU A 45 -0.66 12.59 10.76
CA GLU A 45 -1.06 13.16 9.48
C GLU A 45 -2.06 12.26 8.77
N LYS A 46 -2.96 12.88 8.00
CA LYS A 46 -3.89 12.14 7.14
C LYS A 46 -3.25 11.99 5.78
N GLN A 47 -2.87 10.76 5.45
CA GLN A 47 -2.29 10.42 4.17
C GLN A 47 -3.22 9.47 3.41
N ALA A 48 -3.20 9.57 2.08
CA ALA A 48 -3.87 8.60 1.23
C ALA A 48 -3.05 7.32 1.15
N GLY A 49 -3.70 6.18 1.36
CA GLY A 49 -3.04 4.89 1.31
C GLY A 49 -4.02 3.76 1.00
N TRP A 50 -3.49 2.56 0.87
CA TRP A 50 -4.28 1.36 0.59
C TRP A 50 -4.20 0.42 1.78
N ILE A 51 -5.34 -0.06 2.25
CA ILE A 51 -5.42 -1.06 3.30
C ILE A 51 -5.54 -2.44 2.67
N PHE A 52 -4.70 -3.37 3.13
CA PHE A 52 -4.73 -4.77 2.75
C PHE A 52 -4.74 -5.65 3.99
N SER A 53 -5.21 -6.88 3.84
CA SER A 53 -5.01 -7.91 4.85
C SER A 53 -3.54 -8.27 4.95
N LYS A 54 -3.03 -8.53 6.15
CA LYS A 54 -1.63 -8.89 6.40
C LYS A 54 -1.18 -10.14 5.62
N ALA A 55 -2.12 -11.04 5.30
CA ALA A 55 -1.88 -12.19 4.43
C ALA A 55 -1.42 -11.82 3.00
N LYS A 56 -1.75 -10.62 2.51
CA LYS A 56 -1.34 -10.11 1.19
C LYS A 56 -0.06 -9.29 1.22
N ARG A 57 0.62 -9.22 2.38
CA ARG A 57 1.88 -8.49 2.54
C ARG A 57 2.96 -9.00 1.61
N GLU A 58 3.13 -10.31 1.55
CA GLU A 58 4.14 -10.94 0.68
C GLU A 58 3.88 -10.67 -0.81
N GLU A 59 2.60 -10.72 -1.21
CA GLU A 59 2.17 -10.42 -2.57
C GLU A 59 2.45 -8.95 -2.94
N LEU A 60 2.18 -8.03 -2.02
CA LEU A 60 2.53 -6.62 -2.16
C LEU A 60 4.04 -6.42 -2.25
N GLU A 61 4.82 -6.98 -1.34
CA GLU A 61 6.29 -6.87 -1.36
C GLU A 61 6.87 -7.40 -2.68
N ASN A 62 6.33 -8.50 -3.22
CA ASN A 62 6.71 -8.99 -4.54
C ASN A 62 6.37 -8.00 -5.65
N VAL A 63 5.13 -7.49 -5.70
CA VAL A 63 4.71 -6.50 -6.72
C VAL A 63 5.56 -5.23 -6.67
N LEU A 64 5.92 -4.77 -5.47
CA LEU A 64 6.72 -3.57 -5.29
C LEU A 64 8.19 -3.81 -5.67
N ASN A 65 8.75 -4.98 -5.34
CA ASN A 65 10.11 -5.38 -5.73
C ASN A 65 10.26 -5.73 -7.22
N LEU A 66 9.20 -6.23 -7.86
CA LEU A 66 9.17 -6.56 -9.30
C LEU A 66 9.32 -5.32 -10.19
N ASN A 67 9.12 -4.11 -9.65
CA ASN A 67 9.28 -2.86 -10.37
C ASN A 67 10.66 -2.21 -10.17
N ASN A 68 11.65 -2.94 -9.64
CA ASN A 68 12.99 -2.45 -9.30
C ASN A 68 14.07 -2.91 -10.28
#